data_AF-A0A178BB24-F1
#
_entry.id   AF-A0A178BB24-F1
#
_cell.length_a   1.000
_cell.length_b   1.000
_cell.length_c   1.000
_cell.angle_alpha   90.00
_cell.angle_beta   90.00
_cell.angle_gamma   90.00
#
_symmetry.space_group_name_H-M   'P 1'
#
loop_
_entity.id
_entity.type
_entity.pdbx_description
1 polymer ?
#
loop_
_entity_poly.entity_id
_entity_poly.type
_entity_poly.pdbx_seq_one_letter_code
_entity_poly.pdbx_strand_id
1 'polypeptide(L)'
;MTRDHDAEHISRSPQCGALSDAAETNVRSQVSAMQRSPFARHDSSFSMPSVELLQSFNKGSVKVNKGLRFGGCGNFARQSEATDALFASGKPAVYIDFGQLIAPIVAPESKPGTDVLVQRLLHPPAHAFVHGIVSIQWAMGAVGKQHFRLRASDERYVLTPESDLRKRGIELGIPVMYIEWLNGDDEMLSATEQGMHLTRAFFCGLDLKLQAHLPCS
;
A
#
# COMPACT_ATOMS: atom_id res chain seq x y z
N MET A 1 -28.95 12.06 -69.56
CA MET A 1 -27.63 11.48 -69.85
C MET A 1 -27.21 10.65 -68.66
N THR A 2 -27.64 9.40 -68.69
CA THR A 2 -27.36 8.33 -67.73
C THR A 2 -25.92 7.88 -67.92
N ARG A 3 -25.15 7.77 -66.83
CA ARG A 3 -23.85 7.12 -66.81
C ARG A 3 -23.89 6.01 -65.77
N ASP A 4 -23.92 4.81 -66.31
CA ASP A 4 -23.59 3.55 -65.65
C ASP A 4 -22.11 3.58 -65.23
N HIS A 5 -21.83 3.12 -64.01
CA HIS A 5 -20.54 2.50 -63.70
C HIS A 5 -20.77 1.33 -62.76
N ASP A 6 -20.64 0.16 -63.38
CA ASP A 6 -20.73 -1.15 -62.79
C ASP A 6 -19.64 -1.43 -61.74
N ALA A 7 -20.06 -2.26 -60.80
CA ALA A 7 -19.25 -2.97 -59.84
C ALA A 7 -18.33 -4.00 -60.53
N GLU A 8 -17.16 -4.25 -59.95
CA GLU A 8 -16.65 -5.59 -59.62
C GLU A 8 -15.20 -5.51 -59.14
N HIS A 9 -14.94 -5.86 -57.87
CA HIS A 9 -13.62 -6.35 -57.44
C HIS A 9 -13.75 -7.29 -56.23
N ILE A 10 -14.11 -8.52 -56.56
CA ILE A 10 -13.56 -9.82 -56.12
C ILE A 10 -12.69 -9.83 -54.84
N SER A 11 -13.33 -10.21 -53.73
CA SER A 11 -13.04 -11.36 -52.85
C SER A 11 -11.63 -11.97 -52.82
N ARG A 12 -10.93 -11.87 -51.68
CA ARG A 12 -10.08 -12.95 -51.11
C ARG A 12 -10.00 -12.84 -49.58
N SER A 13 -10.68 -13.75 -48.88
CA SER A 13 -10.43 -14.06 -47.46
C SER A 13 -9.42 -15.22 -47.37
N PRO A 14 -8.41 -15.19 -46.48
CA PRO A 14 -7.65 -16.38 -46.14
C PRO A 14 -8.42 -17.22 -45.10
N GLN A 15 -8.78 -18.44 -45.49
CA GLN A 15 -9.18 -19.51 -44.58
C GLN A 15 -7.97 -19.89 -43.71
N CYS A 16 -8.11 -19.82 -42.38
CA CYS A 16 -7.21 -20.48 -41.45
C CYS A 16 -7.90 -21.78 -41.00
N GLY A 17 -7.48 -22.89 -41.62
CA GLY A 17 -7.97 -24.23 -41.35
C GLY A 17 -7.51 -24.74 -39.99
N ALA A 18 -8.41 -25.45 -39.35
CA ALA A 18 -8.22 -26.11 -38.07
C ALA A 18 -7.58 -27.50 -38.23
N LEU A 19 -7.00 -27.97 -37.12
CA LEU A 19 -6.93 -29.36 -36.62
C LEU A 19 -6.06 -30.39 -37.36
N SER A 20 -5.07 -30.90 -36.62
CA SER A 20 -4.71 -32.32 -36.43
C SER A 20 -3.63 -32.38 -35.34
N ASP A 21 -3.94 -32.73 -34.09
CA ASP A 21 -4.01 -34.07 -33.50
C ASP A 21 -2.70 -34.88 -33.45
N ALA A 22 -2.49 -35.47 -32.25
CA ALA A 22 -1.61 -36.58 -31.88
C ALA A 22 -0.08 -36.34 -31.76
N ALA A 23 0.40 -36.30 -30.51
CA ALA A 23 1.46 -37.21 -30.04
C ALA A 23 1.50 -37.26 -28.50
N GLU A 24 0.98 -38.35 -27.95
CA GLU A 24 1.31 -38.86 -26.63
C GLU A 24 2.83 -39.10 -26.51
N THR A 25 3.44 -38.75 -25.38
CA THR A 25 4.49 -39.56 -24.76
C THR A 25 4.67 -39.22 -23.29
N ASN A 26 3.98 -40.01 -22.47
CA ASN A 26 4.41 -40.61 -21.22
C ASN A 26 5.92 -40.46 -20.85
N VAL A 27 6.21 -39.70 -19.78
CA VAL A 27 7.33 -39.99 -18.86
C VAL A 27 6.88 -39.78 -17.41
N ARG A 28 6.34 -40.87 -16.85
CA ARG A 28 6.85 -41.52 -15.63
C ARG A 28 7.33 -40.62 -14.46
N SER A 29 6.52 -40.67 -13.40
CA SER A 29 6.88 -40.68 -11.97
C SER A 29 8.37 -40.64 -11.63
N GLN A 30 8.78 -39.57 -10.94
CA GLN A 30 9.63 -39.69 -9.77
C GLN A 30 8.96 -39.03 -8.57
N VAL A 31 8.32 -39.89 -7.78
CA VAL A 31 7.99 -39.63 -6.38
C VAL A 31 9.17 -40.18 -5.58
N SER A 32 10.01 -39.31 -5.00
CA SER A 32 10.71 -39.61 -3.74
C SER A 32 11.58 -38.44 -3.27
N ALA A 33 11.16 -37.94 -2.10
CA ALA A 33 12.00 -37.71 -0.93
C ALA A 33 13.22 -36.80 -1.07
N MET A 34 13.05 -35.55 -0.61
CA MET A 34 14.01 -34.64 0.04
C MET A 34 13.46 -33.23 -0.25
N GLN A 35 12.98 -32.41 0.68
CA GLN A 35 13.51 -32.05 1.98
C GLN A 35 12.35 -31.61 2.88
N ARG A 36 12.11 -32.32 3.98
CA ARG A 36 11.39 -31.76 5.12
C ARG A 36 12.32 -30.73 5.78
N SER A 37 12.04 -29.46 5.55
CA SER A 37 12.67 -28.39 6.31
C SER A 37 12.23 -28.47 7.77
N PRO A 38 13.16 -28.49 8.75
CA PRO A 38 12.84 -28.45 10.17
C PRO A 38 12.76 -26.99 10.62
N PHE A 39 11.86 -26.19 10.05
CA PHE A 39 11.48 -24.96 10.74
C PHE A 39 10.47 -25.31 11.80
N ALA A 40 11.04 -25.56 12.99
CA ALA A 40 10.35 -25.62 14.25
C ALA A 40 9.29 -24.52 14.31
N ARG A 41 8.07 -24.92 14.64
CA ARG A 41 7.01 -24.02 15.10
C ARG A 41 7.60 -23.23 16.27
N HIS A 42 7.93 -21.96 16.04
CA HIS A 42 8.04 -21.02 17.14
C HIS A 42 6.62 -20.81 17.65
N ASP A 43 6.33 -21.45 18.79
CA ASP A 43 5.22 -21.05 19.65
C ASP A 43 5.35 -19.55 19.88
N SER A 44 4.41 -18.81 19.31
CA SER A 44 4.24 -17.37 19.51
C SER A 44 3.63 -17.11 20.88
N SER A 45 4.28 -17.58 21.94
CA SER A 45 4.14 -16.94 23.24
C SER A 45 4.84 -15.59 23.11
N PHE A 46 4.05 -14.53 22.91
CA PHE A 46 4.49 -13.14 23.06
C PHE A 46 4.91 -12.95 24.53
N SER A 47 6.11 -13.41 24.86
CA SER A 47 6.76 -13.11 26.13
C SER A 47 7.17 -11.65 26.04
N MET A 48 6.57 -10.80 26.89
CA MET A 48 7.07 -9.44 27.06
C MET A 48 8.58 -9.54 27.36
N PRO A 49 9.44 -8.81 26.64
CA PRO A 49 10.86 -8.77 26.97
C PRO A 49 11.00 -8.39 28.44
N SER A 50 11.86 -9.11 29.17
CA SER A 50 12.03 -8.91 30.60
C SER A 50 12.33 -7.44 30.89
N VAL A 51 11.83 -6.94 32.02
CA VAL A 51 11.96 -5.52 32.43
C VAL A 51 13.43 -5.06 32.42
N GLU A 52 14.38 -5.98 32.61
CA GLU A 52 15.82 -5.74 32.55
C GLU A 52 16.35 -5.40 31.15
N LEU A 53 15.77 -5.96 30.08
CA LEU A 53 16.11 -5.63 28.69
C LEU A 53 15.56 -4.26 28.26
N LEU A 54 14.41 -3.84 28.81
CA LEU A 54 13.87 -2.50 28.59
C LEU A 54 14.72 -1.40 29.26
N GLN A 55 15.43 -1.73 30.35
CA GLN A 55 16.32 -0.80 31.03
C GLN A 55 17.66 -0.57 30.31
N SER A 56 18.11 -1.49 29.46
CA SER A 56 19.39 -1.35 28.75
C SER A 56 19.26 -0.56 27.44
N PHE A 57 18.08 -0.53 26.81
CA PHE A 57 17.88 0.20 25.55
C PHE A 57 18.05 1.73 25.70
N ASN A 58 17.82 2.27 26.90
CA ASN A 58 18.00 3.70 27.18
C ASN A 58 19.40 4.07 27.73
N LYS A 59 20.31 3.12 27.96
CA LYS A 59 21.67 3.47 28.42
C LYS A 59 22.54 4.05 27.29
N GLY A 60 22.21 3.77 26.03
CA GLY A 60 22.89 4.37 24.86
C GLY A 60 22.49 5.81 24.56
N SER A 61 21.28 6.25 24.96
CA SER A 61 20.75 7.59 24.64
C SER A 61 21.33 8.70 25.53
N VAL A 62 21.90 8.36 26.68
CA VAL A 62 22.58 9.34 27.56
C VAL A 62 23.77 10.00 26.88
N LYS A 63 24.43 9.31 25.93
CA LYS A 63 25.60 9.85 25.21
C LYS A 63 25.22 10.84 24.09
N VAL A 64 24.03 10.69 23.49
CA VAL A 64 23.51 11.62 22.47
C VAL A 64 22.79 12.84 23.08
N ASN A 65 22.23 12.72 24.29
CA ASN A 65 21.63 13.85 25.02
C ASN A 65 22.65 14.73 25.77
N LYS A 66 23.91 14.31 25.88
CA LYS A 66 25.01 15.22 26.22
C LYS A 66 25.32 16.07 24.99
N GLY A 67 24.51 17.10 24.78
CA GLY A 67 24.54 17.95 23.59
C GLY A 67 25.94 18.18 23.03
N LEU A 68 26.06 18.00 21.71
CA LEU A 68 27.26 18.30 20.95
C LEU A 68 27.63 19.77 21.23
N ARG A 69 28.66 20.01 22.04
CA ARG A 69 29.14 21.37 22.30
C ARG A 69 29.89 21.85 21.06
N PHE A 70 29.18 22.55 20.18
CA PHE A 70 29.84 23.35 19.16
C PHE A 70 30.57 24.49 19.86
N GLY A 71 31.91 24.51 19.73
CA GLY A 71 32.77 25.55 20.30
C GLY A 71 32.40 26.91 19.73
N GLY A 72 31.59 27.67 20.46
CA GLY A 72 31.29 29.05 20.15
C GLY A 72 32.48 29.95 20.47
N CYS A 73 33.31 30.25 19.47
CA CYS A 73 34.15 31.43 19.50
C CYS A 73 33.27 32.65 19.24
N GLY A 74 33.09 33.52 20.24
CA GLY A 74 32.63 34.90 20.03
C GLY A 74 31.46 35.36 20.89
N ASN A 75 31.77 35.92 22.06
CA ASN A 75 31.15 37.07 22.75
C ASN A 75 29.68 37.47 22.45
N PHE A 76 28.73 36.54 22.43
CA PHE A 76 27.30 36.82 22.58
C PHE A 76 26.70 36.10 23.80
N ALA A 77 27.41 36.16 24.93
CA ALA A 77 26.96 35.60 26.20
C ALA A 77 26.13 36.63 26.96
N ARG A 78 24.81 36.73 26.69
CA ARG A 78 23.90 37.35 27.67
C ARG A 78 22.42 36.97 27.64
N GLN A 79 21.95 36.01 26.84
CA GLN A 79 20.52 35.63 26.84
C GLN A 79 20.21 34.12 26.81
N SER A 80 21.19 33.23 26.88
CA SER A 80 20.98 31.76 26.76
C SER A 80 20.93 30.99 28.08
N GLU A 81 21.05 31.63 29.25
CA GLU A 81 21.09 30.90 30.53
C GLU A 81 19.72 30.41 31.00
N ALA A 82 18.62 31.01 30.53
CA ALA A 82 17.28 30.67 31.02
C ALA A 82 16.69 29.38 30.41
N THR A 83 17.09 29.01 29.19
CA THR A 83 16.55 27.83 28.50
C THR A 83 17.29 26.53 28.82
N ASP A 84 18.59 26.61 29.13
CA ASP A 84 19.41 25.42 29.44
C ASP A 84 18.99 24.76 30.76
N ALA A 85 18.54 25.55 31.75
CA ALA A 85 18.09 25.03 33.04
C ALA A 85 16.79 24.20 32.94
N LEU A 86 15.93 24.49 31.96
CA LEU A 86 14.66 23.80 31.75
C LEU A 86 14.86 22.37 31.20
N PHE A 87 15.83 22.19 30.29
CA PHE A 87 16.14 20.88 29.71
C PHE A 87 17.14 20.05 30.54
N ALA A 88 17.93 20.68 31.43
CA ALA A 88 18.88 19.98 32.30
C ALA A 88 18.21 19.20 33.44
N SER A 89 16.97 19.52 33.82
CA SER A 89 16.35 18.96 35.02
C SER A 89 15.85 17.51 34.87
N GLY A 90 15.82 16.95 33.65
CA GLY A 90 15.25 15.63 33.37
C GLY A 90 13.74 15.52 33.70
N LYS A 91 13.11 16.60 34.17
CA LYS A 91 11.69 16.68 34.45
C LYS A 91 11.00 17.24 33.20
N PRO A 92 9.88 16.64 32.76
CA PRO A 92 9.10 17.21 31.68
C PRO A 92 8.70 18.64 32.06
N ALA A 93 8.89 19.59 31.15
CA ALA A 93 8.58 21.00 31.38
C ALA A 93 7.09 21.24 31.71
N VAL A 94 6.23 20.28 31.36
CA VAL A 94 4.79 20.29 31.63
C VAL A 94 4.38 18.90 32.13
N TYR A 95 3.72 18.84 33.28
CA TYR A 95 3.06 17.62 33.75
C TYR A 95 1.76 17.46 32.95
N ILE A 96 1.74 16.53 32.00
CA ILE A 96 0.53 16.19 31.26
C ILE A 96 -0.22 15.12 32.05
N ASP A 97 -1.35 15.49 32.64
CA ASP A 97 -2.26 14.55 33.30
C ASP A 97 -3.12 13.83 32.25
N PHE A 98 -2.69 12.64 31.84
CA PHE A 98 -3.44 11.80 30.91
C PHE A 98 -4.79 11.32 31.48
N GLY A 99 -5.01 11.42 32.80
CA GLY A 99 -6.31 11.14 33.41
C GLY A 99 -7.38 12.19 33.10
N GLN A 100 -6.97 13.40 32.71
CA GLN A 100 -7.88 14.46 32.25
C GLN A 100 -8.15 14.41 30.74
N LEU A 101 -7.47 13.54 30.00
CA LEU A 101 -7.77 13.30 28.59
C LEU A 101 -9.02 12.44 28.49
N ILE A 102 -10.17 13.09 28.54
CA ILE A 102 -11.45 12.48 28.20
C ILE A 102 -11.47 12.35 26.67
N ALA A 103 -11.03 11.20 26.17
CA ALA A 103 -11.28 10.83 24.79
C ALA A 103 -12.80 10.60 24.63
N PRO A 104 -13.49 11.34 23.76
CA PRO A 104 -14.90 11.08 23.51
C PRO A 104 -15.06 9.63 23.06
N ILE A 105 -15.94 8.89 23.74
CA ILE A 105 -16.31 7.53 23.34
C ILE A 105 -17.19 7.67 22.10
N VAL A 106 -16.55 7.74 20.94
CA VAL A 106 -17.24 7.72 19.65
C VAL A 106 -17.64 6.28 19.41
N ALA A 107 -18.96 6.02 19.30
CA ALA A 107 -19.46 4.71 18.92
C ALA A 107 -18.79 4.28 17.61
N PRO A 108 -18.38 3.01 17.46
CA PRO A 108 -17.71 2.55 16.26
C PRO A 108 -18.62 2.81 15.06
N GLU A 109 -18.16 3.62 14.11
CA GLU A 109 -18.90 3.89 12.89
C GLU A 109 -19.21 2.57 12.19
N SER A 110 -20.41 2.45 11.63
CA SER A 110 -20.80 1.31 10.81
C SER A 110 -19.77 1.09 9.71
N LYS A 111 -19.36 -0.16 9.49
CA LYS A 111 -18.40 -0.51 8.45
C LYS A 111 -18.82 0.13 7.12
N PRO A 112 -17.99 0.98 6.51
CA PRO A 112 -18.34 1.66 5.27
C PRO A 112 -18.61 0.64 4.15
N GLY A 113 -19.59 0.96 3.30
CA GLY A 113 -19.88 0.17 2.11
C GLY A 113 -18.72 0.16 1.12
N THR A 114 -18.63 -0.88 0.29
CA THR A 114 -17.55 -1.04 -0.71
C THR A 114 -17.52 0.12 -1.71
N ASP A 115 -18.69 0.66 -2.07
CA ASP A 115 -18.85 1.85 -2.90
C ASP A 115 -18.14 3.08 -2.30
N VAL A 116 -18.33 3.32 -0.99
CA VAL A 116 -17.66 4.40 -0.27
C VAL A 116 -16.14 4.19 -0.25
N LEU A 117 -15.69 2.94 -0.08
CA LEU A 117 -14.26 2.61 -0.11
C LEU A 117 -13.64 2.84 -1.49
N VAL A 118 -14.35 2.45 -2.56
CA VAL A 118 -13.94 2.71 -3.95
C VAL A 118 -13.83 4.21 -4.20
N GLN A 119 -14.83 4.99 -3.78
CA GLN A 119 -14.81 6.45 -3.90
C GLN A 119 -13.59 7.07 -3.19
N ARG A 120 -13.24 6.58 -2.00
CA ARG A 120 -12.03 7.03 -1.28
C ARG A 120 -10.75 6.68 -2.04
N LEU A 121 -10.66 5.48 -2.60
CA LEU A 121 -9.49 5.02 -3.36
C LEU A 121 -9.29 5.81 -4.66
N LEU A 122 -10.38 6.22 -5.31
CA LEU A 122 -10.34 6.98 -6.56
C LEU A 122 -9.99 8.46 -6.36
N HIS A 123 -10.18 9.00 -5.16
CA HIS A 123 -9.90 10.40 -4.82
C HIS A 123 -8.83 10.54 -3.72
N PRO A 124 -7.60 10.05 -3.96
CA PRO A 124 -6.52 10.16 -2.99
C PRO A 124 -6.15 11.62 -2.70
N PRO A 125 -6.04 12.02 -1.41
CA PRO A 125 -5.54 13.34 -1.04
C PRO A 125 -4.05 13.51 -1.37
N ALA A 126 -3.55 14.75 -1.37
CA ALA A 126 -2.16 15.03 -1.75
C ALA A 126 -1.10 14.24 -0.94
N HIS A 127 -1.34 14.00 0.36
CA HIS A 127 -0.43 13.25 1.22
C HIS A 127 -0.47 11.72 0.99
N ALA A 128 -1.41 11.21 0.19
CA ALA A 128 -1.43 9.81 -0.22
C ALA A 128 -0.27 9.46 -1.16
N PHE A 129 0.32 10.47 -1.80
CA PHE A 129 1.38 10.31 -2.80
C PHE A 129 2.75 10.49 -2.16
N VAL A 130 3.38 9.40 -1.75
CA VAL A 130 4.75 9.41 -1.20
C VAL A 130 5.72 9.23 -2.36
N HIS A 131 6.64 10.18 -2.56
CA HIS A 131 7.52 10.24 -3.73
C HIS A 131 6.77 10.27 -5.08
N GLY A 132 5.57 10.84 -5.12
CA GLY A 132 4.78 11.01 -6.34
C GLY A 132 3.94 9.80 -6.76
N ILE A 133 4.02 8.68 -6.04
CA ILE A 133 3.25 7.45 -6.25
C ILE A 133 2.31 7.19 -5.08
N VAL A 134 1.16 6.56 -5.33
CA VAL A 134 0.21 6.23 -4.25
C VAL A 134 0.86 5.28 -3.22
N SER A 135 0.70 5.61 -1.94
CA SER A 135 1.24 4.82 -0.84
C SER A 135 0.32 3.66 -0.48
N ILE A 136 0.89 2.46 -0.34
CA ILE A 136 0.15 1.28 0.16
C ILE A 136 -0.38 1.51 1.58
N GLN A 137 0.36 2.24 2.42
CA GLN A 137 -0.07 2.57 3.78
C GLN A 137 -1.31 3.46 3.77
N TRP A 138 -1.38 4.40 2.83
CA TRP A 138 -2.58 5.21 2.65
C TRP A 138 -3.75 4.37 2.16
N ALA A 139 -3.56 3.50 1.16
CA ALA A 139 -4.61 2.63 0.66
C ALA A 139 -5.19 1.73 1.78
N MET A 140 -4.32 1.17 2.63
CA MET A 140 -4.72 0.42 3.81
C MET A 140 -5.51 1.27 4.82
N GLY A 141 -5.12 2.52 5.04
CA GLY A 141 -5.84 3.45 5.91
C GLY A 141 -7.22 3.84 5.35
N ALA A 142 -7.31 4.04 4.03
CA ALA A 142 -8.55 4.44 3.36
C ALA A 142 -9.61 3.32 3.35
N VAL A 143 -9.16 2.08 3.13
CA VAL A 143 -10.00 0.88 3.00
C VAL A 143 -10.20 0.16 4.33
N GLY A 144 -9.19 0.18 5.20
CA GLY A 144 -9.12 -0.57 6.44
C GLY A 144 -8.22 -1.80 6.34
N LYS A 145 -7.39 -1.99 7.36
CA LYS A 145 -6.38 -3.06 7.44
C LYS A 145 -6.98 -4.47 7.29
N GLN A 146 -8.22 -4.69 7.71
CA GLN A 146 -8.91 -5.97 7.61
C GLN A 146 -9.13 -6.47 6.17
N HIS A 147 -9.04 -5.59 5.17
CA HIS A 147 -9.13 -5.95 3.76
C HIS A 147 -7.79 -6.39 3.18
N PHE A 148 -6.70 -6.30 3.94
CA PHE A 148 -5.35 -6.63 3.52
C PHE A 148 -4.77 -7.76 4.36
N ARG A 149 -3.89 -8.54 3.74
CA ARG A 149 -3.04 -9.51 4.41
C ARG A 149 -1.59 -9.29 3.98
N LEU A 150 -0.66 -9.62 4.87
CA LEU A 150 0.75 -9.67 4.54
C LEU A 150 1.02 -10.97 3.79
N ARG A 151 1.53 -10.88 2.56
CA ARG A 151 1.98 -12.05 1.80
C ARG A 151 3.35 -12.48 2.31
N ALA A 152 3.50 -13.76 2.64
CA ALA A 152 4.71 -14.27 3.28
C ALA A 152 5.93 -14.36 2.35
N SER A 153 5.74 -14.46 1.04
CA SER A 153 6.84 -14.62 0.08
C SER A 153 7.69 -13.36 -0.08
N ASP A 154 7.06 -12.17 -0.02
CA ASP A 154 7.72 -10.89 -0.29
C ASP A 154 7.37 -9.78 0.72
N GLU A 155 6.66 -10.11 1.80
CA GLU A 155 6.19 -9.17 2.83
C GLU A 155 5.36 -8.01 2.27
N ARG A 156 4.68 -8.21 1.12
CA ARG A 156 3.79 -7.22 0.53
C ARG A 156 2.40 -7.28 1.15
N TYR A 157 1.79 -6.12 1.39
CA TYR A 157 0.37 -6.05 1.71
C TYR A 157 -0.47 -6.19 0.44
N VAL A 158 -1.36 -7.19 0.44
CA VAL A 158 -2.24 -7.49 -0.69
C VAL A 158 -3.68 -7.63 -0.22
N LEU A 159 -4.65 -7.35 -1.09
CA LEU A 159 -6.07 -7.54 -0.78
C LEU A 159 -6.38 -9.01 -0.49
N THR A 160 -7.18 -9.25 0.55
CA THR A 160 -7.68 -10.59 0.86
C THR A 160 -8.56 -11.10 -0.28
N PRO A 161 -8.52 -12.40 -0.63
CA PRO A 161 -9.38 -13.00 -1.65
C PRO A 161 -10.88 -12.78 -1.38
N GLU A 162 -11.25 -12.66 -0.11
CA GLU A 162 -12.63 -12.51 0.32
C GLU A 162 -13.13 -11.06 0.20
N SER A 163 -12.23 -10.09 0.06
CA SER A 163 -12.56 -8.66 0.01
C SER A 163 -13.47 -8.34 -1.17
N ASP A 164 -14.62 -7.71 -0.88
CA ASP A 164 -15.54 -7.25 -1.93
C ASP A 164 -14.88 -6.25 -2.88
N LEU A 165 -13.89 -5.50 -2.39
CA LEU A 165 -13.13 -4.57 -3.23
C LEU A 165 -12.31 -5.31 -4.29
N ARG A 166 -11.80 -6.51 -3.97
CA ARG A 166 -11.10 -7.36 -4.93
C ARG A 166 -12.05 -7.98 -5.96
N LYS A 167 -13.24 -8.41 -5.51
CA LYS A 167 -14.24 -9.07 -6.35
C LYS A 167 -14.96 -8.10 -7.29
N ARG A 168 -15.32 -6.92 -6.78
CA ARG A 168 -16.20 -5.95 -7.46
C ARG A 168 -15.52 -4.63 -7.79
N GLY A 169 -14.24 -4.43 -7.43
CA GLY A 169 -13.56 -3.15 -7.61
C GLY A 169 -13.55 -2.68 -9.07
N ILE A 170 -13.32 -3.59 -10.01
CA ILE A 170 -13.36 -3.30 -11.45
C ILE A 170 -14.78 -2.88 -11.88
N GLU A 171 -15.80 -3.62 -11.45
CA GLU A 171 -17.21 -3.30 -11.73
C GLU A 171 -17.62 -1.93 -11.16
N LEU A 172 -17.03 -1.56 -10.02
CA LEU A 172 -17.26 -0.28 -9.34
C LEU A 172 -16.38 0.86 -9.89
N GLY A 173 -15.61 0.61 -10.95
CA GLY A 173 -14.85 1.64 -11.66
C GLY A 173 -13.41 1.84 -11.20
N ILE A 174 -12.86 0.97 -10.33
CA ILE A 174 -11.42 0.98 -10.06
C ILE A 174 -10.69 0.52 -11.33
N PRO A 175 -9.73 1.30 -11.86
CA PRO A 175 -8.94 0.88 -13.01
C PRO A 175 -8.22 -0.45 -12.76
N VAL A 176 -8.15 -1.29 -13.79
CA VAL A 176 -7.55 -2.64 -13.72
C VAL A 176 -6.14 -2.62 -13.13
N MET A 177 -5.28 -1.74 -13.63
CA MET A 177 -3.90 -1.59 -13.13
C MET A 177 -3.83 -1.28 -11.62
N TYR A 178 -4.80 -0.53 -11.10
CA TYR A 178 -4.84 -0.22 -9.67
C TYR A 178 -5.31 -1.43 -8.85
N ILE A 179 -6.28 -2.22 -9.36
CA ILE A 179 -6.67 -3.49 -8.75
C ILE A 179 -5.55 -4.52 -8.78
N GLU A 180 -4.82 -4.65 -9.89
CA GLU A 180 -3.68 -5.56 -10.00
C GLU A 180 -2.59 -5.21 -8.99
N TRP A 181 -2.29 -3.91 -8.85
CA TRP A 181 -1.36 -3.44 -7.82
C TRP A 181 -1.83 -3.73 -6.39
N LEU A 182 -3.13 -3.61 -6.10
CA LEU A 182 -3.68 -3.92 -4.77
C LEU A 182 -3.76 -5.43 -4.50
N ASN A 183 -4.00 -6.25 -5.51
CA ASN A 183 -4.08 -7.70 -5.39
C ASN A 183 -2.69 -8.34 -5.31
N GLY A 184 -1.72 -7.78 -6.03
CA GLY A 184 -0.37 -8.30 -6.11
C GLY A 184 -0.30 -9.73 -6.66
N ASP A 185 -1.24 -10.17 -7.50
CA ASP A 185 -1.34 -11.58 -7.91
C ASP A 185 -0.13 -12.08 -8.70
N ASP A 186 0.62 -11.17 -9.33
CA ASP A 186 1.89 -11.48 -9.98
C ASP A 186 3.06 -11.31 -8.99
N GLU A 187 3.73 -12.42 -8.68
CA GLU A 187 4.93 -12.46 -7.83
C GLU A 187 6.20 -12.01 -8.56
N MET A 188 6.21 -12.04 -9.89
CA MET A 188 7.36 -11.62 -10.69
C MET A 188 7.47 -10.09 -10.77
N LEU A 189 6.38 -9.38 -10.52
CA LEU A 189 6.33 -7.92 -10.55
C LEU A 189 6.38 -7.35 -9.14
N SER A 190 7.35 -6.47 -8.90
CA SER A 190 7.44 -5.78 -7.62
C SER A 190 6.30 -4.79 -7.45
N ALA A 191 5.90 -4.55 -6.19
CA ALA A 191 4.91 -3.53 -5.85
C ALA A 191 5.32 -2.13 -6.34
N THR A 192 6.63 -1.87 -6.35
CA THR A 192 7.20 -0.61 -6.82
C THR A 192 6.99 -0.44 -8.30
N GLU A 193 7.31 -1.44 -9.13
CA GLU A 193 7.18 -1.37 -10.59
C GLU A 193 5.75 -1.09 -11.04
N GLN A 194 4.80 -1.86 -10.52
CA GLN A 194 3.37 -1.64 -10.78
C GLN A 194 2.90 -0.28 -10.22
N GLY A 195 3.42 0.12 -9.06
CA GLY A 195 3.06 1.36 -8.38
C GLY A 195 3.55 2.64 -9.08
N MET A 196 4.61 2.56 -9.91
CA MET A 196 5.16 3.72 -10.63
C MET A 196 4.14 4.41 -11.53
N HIS A 197 3.10 3.70 -11.97
CA HIS A 197 2.05 4.25 -12.82
C HIS A 197 0.91 4.91 -12.03
N LEU A 198 0.82 4.65 -10.72
CA LEU A 198 -0.24 5.18 -9.84
C LEU A 198 0.13 6.56 -9.29
N THR A 199 0.39 7.49 -10.22
CA THR A 199 0.77 8.87 -9.91
C THR A 199 -0.44 9.78 -9.75
N ARG A 200 -0.25 10.98 -9.22
CA ARG A 200 -1.32 11.99 -9.15
C ARG A 200 -1.98 12.25 -10.51
N ALA A 201 -1.19 12.31 -11.58
CA ALA A 201 -1.70 12.54 -12.94
C ALA A 201 -2.61 11.41 -13.42
N PHE A 202 -2.30 10.16 -13.04
CA PHE A 202 -3.15 9.00 -13.34
C PHE A 202 -4.56 9.20 -12.76
N PHE A 203 -4.66 9.57 -11.48
CA PHE A 203 -5.95 9.80 -10.82
C PHE A 203 -6.69 11.02 -11.35
N CYS A 204 -6.00 12.13 -11.60
CA CYS A 204 -6.61 13.31 -12.23
C CYS A 204 -7.19 13.01 -13.63
N GLY A 205 -6.59 12.08 -14.37
CA GLY A 205 -7.10 11.63 -15.67
C GLY A 205 -8.39 10.79 -15.57
N LEU A 206 -8.68 10.20 -14.41
CA LEU A 206 -9.91 9.42 -14.18
C LEU A 206 -11.13 10.34 -14.03
N ASP A 207 -10.98 11.45 -13.30
CA ASP A 207 -12.06 12.42 -13.09
C ASP A 207 -12.56 13.01 -14.41
N LEU A 208 -11.64 13.29 -15.34
CA LEU A 208 -11.98 13.82 -16.67
C LEU A 208 -12.80 12.83 -17.50
N LYS A 209 -12.50 11.53 -17.42
CA LYS A 209 -13.25 10.49 -18.13
C LYS A 209 -14.65 10.30 -17.53
N LEU A 210 -14.77 10.40 -16.21
CA LEU A 210 -16.08 10.33 -15.54
C LEU A 210 -16.96 11.52 -15.90
N GLN A 211 -16.39 12.73 -16.01
CA GLN A 211 -17.14 13.93 -16.42
C GLN A 211 -17.58 13.89 -17.88
N ALA A 212 -16.76 13.33 -18.79
CA ALA A 212 -17.09 13.25 -20.21
C ALA A 212 -18.27 12.30 -20.53
N HIS A 213 -18.64 11.43 -19.60
CA HIS A 213 -19.72 10.45 -19.78
C HIS A 213 -21.08 10.89 -19.24
N LEU A 214 -21.19 12.09 -18.65
CA LEU A 214 -22.48 12.65 -18.26
C LEU A 214 -23.11 13.34 -19.48
N PRO A 215 -24.30 12.88 -19.96
CA PRO A 215 -24.99 13.56 -21.03
C PRO A 215 -25.35 14.98 -20.57
N CYS A 216 -24.94 16.00 -21.33
CA CYS A 216 -25.42 17.36 -21.14
C CYS A 216 -26.95 17.34 -21.08
N SER A 217 -27.48 17.59 -19.89
CA SER A 217 -28.92 17.73 -19.64
C SER A 217 -29.37 19.14 -19.95
#